data_AF-A0A965KVI9-F1
#
_entry.id   AF-A0A965KVI9-F1
#
_cell.length_a   1.000
_cell.length_b   1.000
_cell.length_c   1.000
_cell.angle_alpha   90.00
_cell.angle_beta   90.00
_cell.angle_gamma   90.00
#
_symmetry.space_group_name_H-M   'P 1'
#
loop_
_entity.id
_entity.type
_entity.pdbx_description
1 polymer ?
#
loop_
_entity_poly.entity_id
_entity_poly.type
_entity_poly.pdbx_seq_one_letter_code
_entity_poly.pdbx_strand_id
1 'polypeptide(L)' 'PELAHLPVHLRHKPWEANALEQAEFGFVPGENYPLPVCSTEGIPKEHREKIWGTRKTNTARTENERILKAHTRKGRRNA' A
#
# COMPACT_ATOMS: atom_id res chain seq x y z
N PRO A 1 -10.07 22.52 2.83
CA PRO A 1 -10.03 21.07 2.54
C PRO A 1 -11.37 20.42 2.88
N GLU A 2 -11.87 19.59 1.97
CA GLU A 2 -13.13 18.85 1.99
C GLU A 2 -13.33 18.01 3.28
N LEU A 3 -12.24 17.61 3.95
CA LEU A 3 -12.26 16.87 5.23
C LEU A 3 -11.90 17.71 6.46
N ALA A 4 -11.78 19.04 6.34
CA ALA A 4 -11.26 19.88 7.43
C ALA A 4 -12.27 20.08 8.58
N HIS A 5 -13.56 19.97 8.30
CA HIS A 5 -14.64 20.09 9.28
C HIS A 5 -14.82 18.81 10.11
N LEU A 6 -14.24 17.69 9.66
CA LEU A 6 -14.30 16.42 10.38
C LEU A 6 -13.30 16.37 11.53
N PRO A 7 -13.68 15.70 12.64
CA PRO A 7 -12.78 15.46 13.75
C PRO A 7 -11.61 14.57 13.34
N VAL A 8 -10.51 14.65 14.10
CA VAL A 8 -9.22 14.04 13.73
C VAL A 8 -9.34 12.52 13.55
N HIS A 9 -10.21 11.85 14.30
CA HIS A 9 -10.42 10.39 14.19
C HIS A 9 -11.04 9.99 12.84
N LEU A 10 -11.94 10.81 12.28
CA LEU A 10 -12.57 10.53 10.98
C LEU A 10 -11.74 11.02 9.80
N ARG A 11 -10.80 11.96 9.98
CA ARG A 11 -10.02 12.53 8.87
C ARG A 11 -9.18 11.48 8.13
N HIS A 12 -8.67 10.47 8.83
CA HIS A 12 -7.87 9.41 8.23
C HIS A 12 -8.71 8.32 7.57
N LYS A 13 -9.96 8.14 8.03
CA LYS A 13 -10.88 7.11 7.58
C LYS A 13 -12.32 7.64 7.58
N PRO A 14 -12.64 8.58 6.69
CA PRO A 14 -13.93 9.25 6.71
C PRO A 14 -15.10 8.29 6.41
N TRP A 15 -14.83 7.18 5.73
CA TRP A 15 -15.80 6.13 5.44
C TRP A 15 -16.19 5.25 6.64
N GLU A 16 -15.52 5.38 7.80
CA GLU A 16 -15.88 4.65 9.04
C GLU A 16 -16.89 5.44 9.92
N ALA A 17 -17.38 6.60 9.46
CA ALA A 17 -18.31 7.43 10.22
C ALA A 17 -19.66 6.72 10.51
N ASN A 18 -20.09 6.75 11.77
CA ASN A 18 -21.39 6.21 12.19
C ASN A 18 -22.56 7.12 11.78
N ALA A 19 -23.78 6.59 11.78
CA ALA A 19 -24.98 7.35 11.39
C ALA A 19 -25.19 8.65 12.19
N LEU A 20 -24.81 8.66 13.47
CA LEU A 20 -24.87 9.86 14.32
C LEU A 20 -23.86 10.92 13.86
N GLU A 21 -22.63 10.50 13.59
CA GLU A 21 -21.55 11.40 13.14
C GLU A 21 -21.83 11.96 11.74
N GLN A 22 -22.39 11.15 10.85
CA GLN A 22 -22.81 11.60 9.52
C GLN A 22 -23.88 12.71 9.60
N ALA A 23 -24.85 12.56 10.52
CA ALA A 23 -25.87 13.58 10.77
C ALA A 23 -25.30 14.84 11.45
N GLU A 24 -24.35 14.67 12.37
CA GLU A 24 -23.71 15.77 13.11
C GLU A 24 -22.83 16.64 12.20
N PHE A 25 -22.05 16.03 11.29
CA PHE A 25 -21.12 16.73 10.42
C PHE A 25 -21.66 16.97 9.00
N GLY A 26 -22.86 16.48 8.67
CA GLY A 26 -23.44 16.59 7.33
C GLY A 26 -22.59 15.91 6.26
N PHE A 27 -21.96 14.79 6.62
CA PHE A 27 -20.95 14.11 5.80
C PHE A 27 -21.45 12.73 5.36
N VAL A 28 -21.57 12.51 4.05
CA VAL A 28 -22.00 11.23 3.48
C VAL A 28 -20.83 10.55 2.76
N PRO A 29 -20.33 9.41 3.29
CA PRO A 29 -19.38 8.57 2.57
C PRO A 29 -19.95 8.13 1.22
N GLY A 30 -19.20 8.32 0.14
CA GLY A 30 -19.61 8.04 -1.24
C GLY A 30 -20.03 9.28 -2.04
N GLU A 31 -20.53 10.34 -1.39
CA GLU A 31 -20.89 11.59 -2.05
C GLU A 31 -19.88 12.70 -1.76
N ASN A 32 -19.66 13.00 -0.47
CA ASN A 32 -18.73 14.05 -0.05
C ASN A 32 -17.26 13.59 -0.12
N TYR A 33 -17.02 12.28 -0.01
CA TYR A 33 -15.71 11.67 -0.16
C TYR A 33 -15.85 10.21 -0.59
N PRO A 34 -15.02 9.70 -1.50
CA PRO A 34 -15.18 8.36 -2.03
C PRO A 34 -15.00 7.26 -0.96
N LEU A 35 -15.71 6.16 -1.18
CA LEU A 35 -15.49 4.92 -0.44
C LEU A 35 -14.14 4.29 -0.81
N PRO A 36 -13.52 3.54 0.11
CA PRO A 36 -12.26 2.87 -0.15
C PRO A 36 -12.43 1.87 -1.31
N VAL A 37 -11.66 2.08 -2.38
CA VAL A 37 -11.72 1.25 -3.60
C VAL A 37 -11.17 -0.17 -3.36
N CYS A 38 -10.27 -0.32 -2.39
CA CYS A 38 -9.67 -1.60 -2.02
C CYS A 38 -9.79 -1.83 -0.51
N SER A 39 -10.22 -3.03 -0.12
CA SER A 39 -10.15 -3.46 1.28
C SER A 39 -8.69 -3.67 1.69
N THR A 40 -8.29 -3.18 2.86
CA THR A 40 -6.94 -3.42 3.41
C THR A 40 -6.85 -4.72 4.22
N GLU A 41 -7.97 -5.37 4.49
CA GLU A 41 -8.03 -6.58 5.30
C GLU A 41 -7.61 -7.80 4.46
N GLY A 42 -6.62 -8.57 4.94
CA GLY A 42 -6.16 -9.82 4.31
C GLY A 42 -5.14 -9.68 3.17
N ILE A 43 -5.18 -8.59 2.41
CA ILE A 43 -4.28 -8.31 1.27
C ILE A 43 -2.77 -8.29 1.61
N PRO A 44 -2.31 -7.83 2.79
CA PRO A 44 -0.87 -7.59 3.00
C PRO A 44 0.01 -8.85 2.95
N LYS A 45 -0.49 -10.02 3.35
CA LYS A 45 0.33 -11.24 3.40
C LYS A 45 0.60 -11.78 2.00
N GLU A 46 -0.44 -11.95 1.20
CA GLU A 46 -0.34 -12.48 -0.16
C GLU A 46 0.46 -11.54 -1.07
N HIS A 47 0.27 -10.22 -0.93
CA HIS A 47 1.04 -9.24 -1.69
C HIS A 47 2.52 -9.27 -1.32
N ARG A 48 2.84 -9.41 -0.02
CA ARG A 48 4.22 -9.60 0.42
C ARG A 48 4.79 -10.88 -0.19
N GLU A 49 4.11 -12.01 -0.08
CA GLU A 49 4.58 -13.27 -0.66
C GLU A 49 4.81 -13.18 -2.17
N LYS A 50 3.92 -12.50 -2.92
CA LYS A 50 4.08 -12.26 -4.36
C LYS A 50 5.32 -11.41 -4.68
N ILE A 51 5.51 -10.30 -3.96
CA ILE A 51 6.66 -9.40 -4.14
C ILE A 51 7.97 -10.14 -3.80
N TRP A 52 8.04 -10.77 -2.63
CA TRP A 52 9.23 -11.53 -2.20
C TRP A 52 9.48 -12.76 -3.07
N GLY A 53 8.43 -13.40 -3.56
CA GLY A 53 8.48 -14.52 -4.51
C GLY A 53 9.09 -14.15 -5.85
N THR A 54 8.97 -12.89 -6.27
CA THR A 54 9.56 -12.40 -7.53
C THR A 54 11.09 -12.55 -7.54
N ARG A 55 11.75 -12.52 -6.38
CA ARG A 55 13.20 -12.79 -6.27
C ARG A 55 13.62 -14.18 -6.73
N LYS A 56 12.71 -15.16 -6.70
CA LYS A 56 12.98 -16.54 -7.13
C LYS A 56 12.78 -16.75 -8.63
N THR A 57 12.25 -15.76 -9.35
CA THR A 57 12.02 -15.85 -10.79
C THR A 57 13.33 -15.84 -11.56
N ASN A 58 13.33 -16.50 -12.72
CA ASN A 58 14.51 -16.59 -13.57
C ASN A 58 14.98 -15.22 -14.06
N THR A 59 14.03 -14.32 -14.36
CA THR A 59 14.31 -12.94 -14.77
C THR A 59 15.05 -12.16 -13.68
N ALA A 60 14.63 -12.27 -12.42
CA ALA A 60 15.29 -11.62 -11.30
C ALA A 60 16.73 -12.15 -11.08
N ARG A 61 16.96 -13.44 -11.30
CA ARG A 61 18.31 -14.04 -11.19
C ARG A 61 19.25 -13.57 -12.31
N THR A 62 18.80 -13.60 -13.56
CA THR A 62 19.58 -13.12 -14.70
C THR A 62 19.96 -11.64 -14.54
N GLU A 63 19.00 -10.82 -14.09
CA GLU A 63 19.25 -9.40 -13.88
C GLU A 63 20.20 -9.15 -12.70
N ASN A 64 20.11 -9.94 -11.63
CA ASN A 64 21.05 -9.88 -10.50
C ASN A 64 22.48 -10.17 -10.96
N GLU A 65 22.70 -11.24 -11.74
CA GLU A 65 24.02 -11.55 -12.31
C GLU A 65 24.55 -10.42 -13.21
N ARG A 66 23.68 -9.81 -14.03
CA ARG A 66 24.04 -8.66 -14.87
C ARG A 66 24.50 -7.46 -14.04
N ILE A 67 23.74 -7.11 -13.01
CA ILE A 67 24.02 -6.00 -12.10
C ILE A 67 25.33 -6.25 -11.35
N LEU A 68 25.52 -7.45 -10.77
CA LEU A 68 26.73 -7.79 -10.05
C LEU A 68 27.96 -7.72 -10.97
N LYS A 69 27.86 -8.22 -12.20
CA LYS A 69 28.96 -8.15 -13.17
C LYS A 69 29.32 -6.71 -13.56
N ALA A 70 28.32 -5.83 -13.67
CA ALA A 70 28.53 -4.43 -14.02
C ALA A 70 29.07 -3.59 -12.86
N HIS A 71 28.61 -3.87 -11.64
CA HIS A 71 28.82 -2.98 -10.49
C HIS A 71 29.72 -3.55 -9.38
N THR A 72 30.25 -4.77 -9.52
CA THR A 72 31.20 -5.35 -8.55
C THR A 72 32.54 -5.70 -9.18
N ARG A 73 33.62 -5.58 -8.40
CA ARG A 73 34.96 -6.03 -8.78
C ARG A 73 35.03 -7.55 -8.71
N LYS A 74 35.49 -8.18 -9.80
CA LYS A 74 35.75 -9.62 -9.89
C LYS A 74 36.77 -10.04 -8.81
N GLY A 75 36.44 -11.05 -8.00
CA GLY A 75 37.37 -11.65 -7.03
C GLY A 75 37.01 -11.50 -5.55
N ARG A 76 35.98 -10.72 -5.19
CA ARG A 76 35.40 -10.80 -3.85
C ARG A 76 34.45 -11.99 -3.84
N ARG A 77 34.76 -13.03 -3.05
CA ARG A 77 33.83 -14.14 -2.76
C ARG A 77 32.62 -13.56 -2.04
N ASN A 78 31.58 -13.24 -2.79
CA ASN A 78 30.28 -12.99 -2.22
C ASN A 78 29.58 -14.34 -2.26
N ALA A 79 29.62 -15.02 -1.11
CA ALA A 79 28.88 -16.25 -0.84
C ALA A 79 27.37 -15.98 -0.85
#